data_AF-A0A182T027-F1
#
_entry.id   AF-A0A182T027-F1
#
_cell.length_a   1.000
_cell.length_b   1.000
_cell.length_c   1.000
_cell.angle_alpha   90.00
_cell.angle_beta   90.00
_cell.angle_gamma   90.00
#
_symmetry.space_group_name_H-M   'P 1'
#
loop_
_entity.id
_entity.type
_entity.pdbx_description
1 polymer ?
#
loop_
_entity_poly.entity_id
_entity_poly.type
_entity_poly.pdbx_seq_one_letter_code
_entity_poly.pdbx_strand_id
1 'polypeptide(L)'
;MSKVNVGSKYNCYELFGIDVLLDSELVPWLLEVNISPSLHSASSLDLCVKGPLVKALFNTVMYQVPPRIPMAEQKEILKEQGLEGPLCFDKRIYTTGLSKTERLKHNQFIQKDMCREDYLNTILEELTPDDVRCLLLTEDELARSAPLERILPAPNSYRYLGFTEHPRYYNRLLDAWEHRYSQNRSEGIALLQSLCERKVHLQVPPSTLKKVSAVGHNPSPTLFHTLSGKYLVLM
;
A
#
# COMPACT_ATOMS: atom_id res chain seq x y z
N MET A 1 -9.13 7.58 -14.73
CA MET A 1 -9.28 6.16 -15.16
C MET A 1 -10.68 5.66 -14.82
N SER A 2 -11.40 5.05 -15.76
CA SER A 2 -12.76 4.55 -15.53
C SER A 2 -12.74 3.30 -14.64
N LYS A 3 -13.69 3.20 -13.69
CA LYS A 3 -13.89 2.05 -12.78
C LYS A 3 -14.10 0.70 -13.51
N VAL A 4 -14.28 0.73 -14.83
CA VAL A 4 -14.60 -0.44 -15.67
C VAL A 4 -13.34 -1.28 -15.97
N ASN A 5 -12.16 -0.66 -16.04
CA ASN A 5 -10.93 -1.35 -16.46
C ASN A 5 -9.96 -1.65 -15.31
N VAL A 6 -10.22 -1.12 -14.11
CA VAL A 6 -9.39 -1.34 -12.92
C VAL A 6 -10.13 -2.28 -11.98
N GLY A 7 -9.90 -3.59 -12.13
CA GLY A 7 -10.51 -4.62 -11.28
C GLY A 7 -9.98 -4.66 -9.83
N SER A 8 -8.88 -3.94 -9.53
CA SER A 8 -8.27 -3.86 -8.21
C SER A 8 -7.44 -2.59 -8.06
N LYS A 9 -7.47 -1.93 -6.89
CA LYS A 9 -6.58 -0.79 -6.56
C LYS A 9 -5.10 -1.16 -6.62
N TYR A 10 -4.78 -2.44 -6.46
CA TYR A 10 -3.43 -2.98 -6.59
C TYR A 10 -2.76 -2.61 -7.93
N ASN A 11 -3.53 -2.48 -9.01
CA ASN A 11 -2.98 -2.30 -10.36
C ASN A 11 -2.79 -0.83 -10.77
N CYS A 12 -2.76 0.11 -9.82
CA CYS A 12 -2.72 1.54 -10.13
C CYS A 12 -1.53 2.21 -9.47
N TYR A 13 -0.42 2.28 -10.21
CA TYR A 13 0.75 3.09 -9.90
C TYR A 13 1.20 3.78 -11.19
N GLU A 14 1.88 4.92 -11.03
CA GLU A 14 2.30 5.77 -12.13
C GLU A 14 3.70 6.31 -11.82
N LEU A 15 4.58 6.26 -12.82
CA LEU A 15 5.93 6.80 -12.71
C LEU A 15 5.96 8.15 -13.41
N PHE A 16 6.19 9.21 -12.65
CA PHE A 16 6.36 10.55 -13.20
C PHE A 16 7.84 10.87 -13.40
N GLY A 17 8.18 11.51 -14.53
CA GLY A 17 9.45 12.21 -14.71
C GLY A 17 9.28 13.67 -14.31
N ILE A 18 10.11 14.17 -13.40
CA ILE A 18 10.04 15.56 -12.93
C ILE A 18 11.29 16.28 -13.42
N ASP A 19 11.09 17.31 -14.23
CA ASP A 19 12.17 18.12 -14.78
C ASP A 19 12.38 19.33 -13.87
N VAL A 20 13.56 19.41 -13.25
CA VAL A 20 13.91 20.43 -12.25
C VAL A 20 15.13 21.20 -12.71
N LEU A 21 15.05 22.52 -12.66
CA LEU A 21 16.17 23.43 -12.89
C LEU A 21 16.67 23.99 -11.56
N LEU A 22 17.99 24.00 -11.34
CA LEU A 22 18.62 24.67 -10.20
C LEU A 22 19.14 26.04 -10.64
N ASP A 23 18.82 27.09 -9.89
CA ASP A 23 19.39 28.43 -10.12
C ASP A 23 20.78 28.60 -9.45
N SER A 24 21.33 29.82 -9.50
CA SER A 24 22.65 30.12 -8.92
C SER A 24 22.69 29.96 -7.39
N GLU A 25 21.54 30.02 -6.73
CA GLU A 25 21.39 29.85 -5.28
C GLU A 25 20.94 28.43 -4.92
N LEU A 26 20.96 27.49 -5.88
CA LEU A 26 20.52 26.09 -5.74
C LEU A 26 19.03 25.93 -5.38
N VAL A 27 18.19 26.91 -5.72
CA VAL A 27 16.74 26.77 -5.56
C VAL A 27 16.20 25.88 -6.69
N PRO A 28 15.41 24.83 -6.38
CA PRO A 28 14.80 23.98 -7.38
C PRO A 28 13.53 24.60 -7.97
N TRP A 29 13.53 24.78 -9.29
CA TRP A 29 12.41 25.26 -10.08
C TRP A 29 11.83 24.10 -10.90
N LEU A 30 10.56 23.77 -10.65
CA LEU A 30 9.83 22.79 -11.44
C LEU A 30 9.57 23.34 -12.85
N LEU A 31 10.01 22.62 -13.87
CA LEU A 31 9.76 22.96 -15.27
C LEU A 31 8.51 22.24 -15.79
N GLU A 32 8.52 20.92 -15.73
CA GLU A 32 7.42 20.09 -16.19
C GLU A 32 7.34 18.76 -15.44
N VAL A 33 6.17 18.12 -15.56
CA VAL A 33 5.91 16.77 -15.05
C VAL A 33 5.47 15.90 -16.21
N ASN A 34 6.31 14.93 -16.53
CA ASN A 34 6.09 13.94 -17.58
C ASN A 34 5.35 12.73 -17.04
N ILE A 35 4.15 12.47 -17.58
CA ILE A 35 3.30 11.33 -17.20
C ILE A 35 3.83 10.00 -17.79
N SER A 36 4.64 10.09 -18.84
CA SER A 36 5.24 8.93 -19.52
C SER A 36 6.72 9.18 -19.80
N PRO A 37 7.59 9.19 -18.76
CA PRO A 37 9.02 9.41 -18.95
C PRO A 37 9.66 8.30 -19.79
N SER A 38 10.70 8.64 -20.54
CA SER A 38 11.39 7.68 -21.42
C SER A 38 12.21 6.66 -20.63
N LEU A 39 11.78 5.40 -20.69
CA LEU A 39 12.52 4.24 -20.18
C LEU A 39 13.43 3.57 -21.23
N HIS A 40 13.50 4.12 -22.45
CA HIS A 40 14.41 3.62 -23.47
C HIS A 40 15.86 3.78 -23.02
N SER A 41 16.67 2.72 -23.14
CA SER A 41 18.07 2.72 -22.72
C SER A 41 18.96 2.68 -23.96
N ALA A 42 19.45 3.85 -24.40
CA ALA A 42 20.31 3.97 -25.57
C ALA A 42 21.81 3.95 -25.21
N SER A 43 22.14 4.20 -23.94
CA SER A 43 23.51 4.21 -23.41
C SER A 43 23.68 3.29 -22.21
N SER A 44 24.93 2.96 -21.85
CA SER A 44 25.24 2.24 -20.61
C SER A 44 24.82 3.03 -19.36
N LEU A 45 24.94 4.36 -19.39
CA LEU A 45 24.48 5.23 -18.30
C LEU A 45 22.97 5.14 -18.10
N ASP A 46 22.19 5.20 -19.18
CA ASP A 46 20.73 5.02 -19.12
C ASP A 46 20.38 3.69 -18.44
N LEU A 47 21.07 2.61 -18.81
CA LEU A 47 20.81 1.28 -18.25
C LEU A 47 21.13 1.24 -16.75
N CYS A 48 22.25 1.83 -16.34
CA CYS A 48 22.68 1.90 -14.94
C CYS A 48 21.76 2.73 -14.05
N VAL A 49 21.01 3.69 -14.60
CA VAL A 49 20.04 4.49 -13.82
C VAL A 49 18.63 3.90 -13.92
N LYS A 50 18.14 3.63 -15.13
CA LYS A 50 16.76 3.21 -15.40
C LYS A 50 16.48 1.77 -14.97
N GLY A 51 17.46 0.87 -15.12
CA GLY A 51 17.33 -0.52 -14.69
C GLY A 51 17.04 -0.64 -13.19
N PRO A 52 17.90 -0.08 -12.32
CA PRO A 52 17.64 -0.04 -10.87
C PRO A 52 16.36 0.70 -10.50
N LEU A 53 16.02 1.81 -11.17
CA LEU A 53 14.77 2.54 -10.94
C LEU A 53 13.53 1.64 -11.16
N VAL A 54 13.48 0.93 -12.30
CA VAL A 54 12.35 0.04 -12.62
C VAL A 54 12.27 -1.12 -11.63
N LYS A 55 13.42 -1.70 -11.24
CA LYS A 55 13.47 -2.72 -10.20
C LYS A 55 12.94 -2.20 -8.87
N ALA A 56 13.38 -1.01 -8.45
CA ALA A 56 12.95 -0.39 -7.20
C ALA A 56 11.44 -0.10 -7.21
N LEU A 57 10.92 0.40 -8.34
CA LEU A 57 9.49 0.62 -8.55
C LEU A 57 8.70 -0.69 -8.35
N PHE A 58 9.08 -1.78 -9.02
CA PHE A 58 8.37 -3.06 -8.90
C PHE A 58 8.45 -3.68 -7.50
N ASN A 59 9.57 -3.50 -6.79
CA ASN A 59 9.69 -3.91 -5.40
C ASN A 59 8.75 -3.09 -4.49
N THR A 60 8.73 -1.77 -4.68
CA THR A 60 7.94 -0.83 -3.86
C THR A 60 6.45 -1.08 -4.04
N VAL A 61 5.97 -1.19 -5.28
CA VAL A 61 4.55 -1.46 -5.58
C VAL A 61 4.13 -2.91 -5.30
N MET A 62 5.06 -3.71 -4.76
CA MET A 62 4.81 -5.09 -4.32
C MET A 62 4.29 -5.94 -5.47
N TYR A 63 5.01 -6.02 -6.59
CA TYR A 63 4.54 -6.79 -7.75
C TYR A 63 4.25 -8.27 -7.38
N GLN A 64 2.98 -8.58 -7.19
CA GLN A 64 2.39 -9.85 -6.79
C GLN A 64 1.79 -10.61 -7.97
N VAL A 65 1.84 -11.93 -7.85
CA VAL A 65 1.26 -12.85 -8.84
C VAL A 65 -0.27 -12.78 -8.77
N PRO A 66 -0.97 -12.52 -9.89
CA PRO A 66 -2.43 -12.50 -9.91
C PRO A 66 -3.02 -13.85 -9.52
N PRO A 67 -4.13 -13.89 -8.74
CA PRO A 67 -4.84 -15.12 -8.35
C PRO A 67 -5.66 -15.68 -9.52
N ARG A 68 -4.96 -16.08 -10.57
CA ARG A 68 -5.48 -16.73 -11.78
C ARG A 68 -4.86 -18.12 -11.99
N ILE A 69 -3.83 -18.45 -11.22
CA ILE A 69 -3.16 -19.75 -11.26
C ILE A 69 -3.96 -20.75 -10.39
N PRO A 70 -4.32 -21.94 -10.89
CA PRO A 70 -4.94 -22.98 -10.08
C PRO A 70 -4.07 -23.40 -8.89
N MET A 71 -4.71 -23.81 -7.78
CA MET A 71 -3.99 -24.17 -6.55
C MET A 71 -2.96 -25.31 -6.72
N ALA A 72 -3.23 -26.26 -7.61
CA ALA A 72 -2.32 -27.37 -7.87
C ALA A 72 -1.01 -26.86 -8.46
N GLU A 73 -1.11 -26.03 -9.50
CA GLU A 73 0.03 -25.40 -10.18
C GLU A 73 0.79 -24.45 -9.25
N GLN A 74 0.09 -23.67 -8.40
CA GLN A 74 0.75 -22.84 -7.39
C GLN A 74 1.64 -23.68 -6.45
N LYS A 75 1.15 -24.84 -5.99
CA LYS A 75 1.92 -25.72 -5.09
C LYS A 75 3.14 -26.32 -5.77
N GLU A 76 3.03 -26.65 -7.05
CA GLU A 76 4.15 -27.14 -7.85
C GLU A 76 5.23 -26.06 -8.00
N ILE A 77 4.85 -24.85 -8.40
CA ILE A 77 5.78 -23.71 -8.52
C ILE A 77 6.48 -23.40 -7.20
N LEU A 78 5.73 -23.33 -6.08
CA LEU A 78 6.30 -23.08 -4.76
C LEU A 78 7.33 -24.15 -4.37
N LYS A 79 7.03 -25.42 -4.63
CA LYS A 79 7.94 -26.54 -4.37
C LYS A 79 9.20 -26.47 -5.23
N GLU A 80 9.07 -26.18 -6.52
CA GLU A 80 10.19 -26.06 -7.45
C GLU A 80 11.12 -24.89 -7.10
N GLN A 81 10.56 -23.77 -6.64
CA GLN A 81 11.31 -22.58 -6.27
C GLN A 81 11.78 -22.58 -4.80
N GLY A 82 11.38 -23.58 -3.99
CA GLY A 82 11.70 -23.66 -2.57
C GLY A 82 11.10 -22.51 -1.75
N LEU A 83 9.90 -22.04 -2.14
CA LEU A 83 9.19 -20.93 -1.49
C LEU A 83 8.10 -21.45 -0.55
N GLU A 84 7.82 -20.68 0.51
CA GLU A 84 6.74 -20.93 1.45
C GLU A 84 5.65 -19.84 1.31
N GLY A 85 4.40 -20.19 1.64
CA GLY A 85 3.26 -19.27 1.59
C GLY A 85 2.39 -19.43 0.33
N PRO A 86 1.34 -18.60 0.18
CA PRO A 86 0.58 -18.56 -1.06
C PRO A 86 1.42 -17.93 -2.18
N LEU A 87 1.26 -18.41 -3.42
CA LEU A 87 1.93 -17.79 -4.57
C LEU A 87 1.22 -16.52 -5.02
N CYS A 88 -0.11 -16.52 -4.91
CA CYS A 88 -0.96 -15.43 -5.36
C CYS A 88 -1.52 -14.65 -4.18
N PHE A 89 -1.66 -13.33 -4.39
CA PHE A 89 -2.21 -12.46 -3.38
C PHE A 89 -3.69 -12.73 -3.04
N ASP A 90 -4.07 -12.45 -1.80
CA ASP A 90 -5.47 -12.51 -1.38
C ASP A 90 -6.24 -11.26 -1.83
N LYS A 91 -7.26 -11.45 -2.68
CA LYS A 91 -8.07 -10.34 -3.23
C LYS A 91 -8.73 -9.47 -2.16
N ARG A 92 -8.94 -10.01 -0.94
CA ARG A 92 -9.56 -9.29 0.17
C ARG A 92 -8.71 -8.12 0.66
N ILE A 93 -7.39 -8.18 0.49
CA ILE A 93 -6.46 -7.09 0.86
C ILE A 93 -6.74 -5.81 0.08
N TYR A 94 -7.21 -5.94 -1.17
CA TYR A 94 -7.42 -4.82 -2.09
C TYR A 94 -8.89 -4.45 -2.26
N THR A 95 -9.76 -4.89 -1.35
CA THR A 95 -11.18 -4.50 -1.37
C THR A 95 -11.32 -2.98 -1.22
N THR A 96 -12.33 -2.43 -1.89
CA THR A 96 -12.73 -1.02 -1.74
C THR A 96 -14.08 -0.86 -1.05
N GLY A 97 -14.77 -1.98 -0.78
CA GLY A 97 -16.04 -1.98 -0.07
C GLY A 97 -15.80 -1.75 1.41
N LEU A 98 -16.48 -0.74 1.96
CA LEU A 98 -16.54 -0.45 3.39
C LEU A 98 -17.83 -0.99 3.99
N SER A 99 -17.72 -1.54 5.19
CA SER A 99 -18.84 -1.86 6.07
C SER A 99 -19.55 -0.60 6.55
N LYS A 100 -20.68 -0.76 7.24
CA LYS A 100 -21.41 0.36 7.83
C LYS A 100 -20.57 1.07 8.90
N THR A 101 -19.88 0.31 9.75
CA THR A 101 -19.04 0.85 10.85
C THR A 101 -17.81 1.56 10.30
N GLU A 102 -17.13 0.97 9.31
CA GLU A 102 -15.99 1.60 8.63
C GLU A 102 -16.40 2.93 7.97
N ARG A 103 -17.57 2.97 7.31
CA ARG A 103 -18.09 4.21 6.70
C ARG A 103 -18.40 5.29 7.74
N LEU A 104 -18.97 4.91 8.88
CA LEU A 104 -19.26 5.86 9.96
C LEU A 104 -17.96 6.45 10.52
N LYS A 105 -16.96 5.60 10.78
CA LYS A 105 -15.61 6.04 11.20
C LYS A 105 -14.99 6.98 10.16
N HIS A 106 -15.03 6.61 8.89
CA HIS A 106 -14.52 7.48 7.81
C HIS A 106 -15.19 8.84 7.81
N ASN A 107 -16.52 8.90 7.89
CA ASN A 107 -17.29 10.15 7.89
C ASN A 107 -16.98 11.03 9.11
N GLN A 108 -16.80 10.44 10.28
CA GLN A 108 -16.40 11.15 11.50
C GLN A 108 -15.05 11.83 11.30
N PHE A 109 -14.06 11.08 10.82
CA PHE A 109 -12.68 11.56 10.68
C PHE A 109 -12.41 12.35 9.39
N ILE A 110 -13.42 12.75 8.62
CA ILE A 110 -13.26 13.69 7.49
C ILE A 110 -14.02 15.00 7.68
N GLN A 111 -14.56 15.23 8.88
CA GLN A 111 -15.16 16.51 9.25
C GLN A 111 -14.16 17.65 9.03
N LYS A 112 -14.65 18.75 8.43
CA LYS A 112 -13.82 19.86 7.94
C LYS A 112 -13.19 20.67 9.07
N ASP A 113 -13.89 20.77 10.19
CA ASP A 113 -13.53 21.51 11.40
C ASP A 113 -12.60 20.73 12.35
N MET A 114 -12.37 19.44 12.09
CA MET A 114 -11.50 18.60 12.90
C MET A 114 -10.02 19.02 12.77
N CYS A 115 -9.43 19.42 13.89
CA CYS A 115 -8.01 19.75 14.00
C CYS A 115 -7.16 18.47 14.05
N ARG A 116 -5.85 18.63 13.87
CA ARG A 116 -4.91 17.50 13.83
C ARG A 116 -4.89 16.75 15.15
N GLU A 117 -4.79 17.52 16.24
CA GLU A 117 -4.69 17.07 17.62
C GLU A 117 -5.89 16.20 18.02
N ASP A 118 -7.07 16.47 17.45
CA ASP A 118 -8.31 15.75 17.76
C ASP A 118 -8.31 14.31 17.25
N TYR A 119 -7.64 14.04 16.12
CA TYR A 119 -7.64 12.71 15.51
C TYR A 119 -6.39 11.87 15.75
N LEU A 120 -5.24 12.48 16.06
CA LEU A 120 -3.94 11.77 16.11
C LEU A 120 -3.96 10.51 16.98
N ASN A 121 -4.71 10.54 18.08
CA ASN A 121 -4.84 9.39 18.97
C ASN A 121 -6.12 8.58 18.70
N THR A 122 -7.25 9.26 18.59
CA THR A 122 -8.58 8.64 18.53
C THR A 122 -8.79 7.81 17.27
N ILE A 123 -8.18 8.18 16.13
CA ILE A 123 -8.29 7.39 14.89
C ILE A 123 -7.63 6.02 14.98
N LEU A 124 -6.66 5.86 15.88
CA LEU A 124 -5.87 4.64 16.08
C LEU A 124 -6.37 3.76 17.25
N GLU A 125 -7.31 4.24 18.07
CA GLU A 125 -7.83 3.48 19.24
C GLU A 125 -8.53 2.19 18.81
N GLU A 126 -9.39 2.26 17.79
CA GLU A 126 -10.12 1.12 17.26
C GLU A 126 -9.83 0.92 15.77
N LEU A 127 -8.77 0.17 15.46
CA LEU A 127 -8.44 -0.17 14.07
C LEU A 127 -9.48 -1.14 13.48
N THR A 128 -10.18 -0.68 12.46
CA THR A 128 -11.10 -1.49 11.67
C THR A 128 -10.35 -2.40 10.70
N PRO A 129 -10.97 -3.46 10.15
CA PRO A 129 -10.36 -4.27 9.10
C PRO A 129 -9.82 -3.45 7.92
N ASP A 130 -10.52 -2.39 7.52
CA ASP A 130 -10.08 -1.44 6.47
C ASP A 130 -8.81 -0.68 6.86
N ASP A 131 -8.74 -0.17 8.09
CA ASP A 131 -7.55 0.50 8.60
C ASP A 131 -6.35 -0.45 8.59
N VAL A 132 -6.54 -1.69 9.09
CA VAL A 132 -5.47 -2.69 9.14
C VAL A 132 -4.95 -3.00 7.74
N ARG A 133 -5.81 -3.14 6.72
CA ARG A 133 -5.35 -3.33 5.34
C ARG A 133 -4.55 -2.14 4.82
N CYS A 134 -5.02 -0.91 5.07
CA CYS A 134 -4.32 0.30 4.63
C CYS A 134 -2.93 0.41 5.28
N LEU A 135 -2.86 0.20 6.60
CA LEU A 135 -1.62 0.28 7.37
C LEU A 135 -0.64 -0.83 6.99
N LEU A 136 -1.14 -2.06 6.86
CA LEU A 136 -0.36 -3.21 6.42
C LEU A 136 0.31 -2.95 5.07
N LEU A 137 -0.46 -2.54 4.06
CA LEU A 137 0.07 -2.22 2.74
C LEU A 137 1.10 -1.08 2.78
N THR A 138 0.90 -0.09 3.64
CA THR A 138 1.79 1.07 3.75
C THR A 138 3.13 0.70 4.40
N GLU A 139 3.11 -0.18 5.41
CA GLU A 139 4.33 -0.71 6.03
C GLU A 139 5.11 -1.62 5.07
N ASP A 140 4.38 -2.46 4.36
CA ASP A 140 4.93 -3.37 3.36
C ASP A 140 5.58 -2.65 2.18
N GLU A 141 4.99 -1.54 1.73
CA GLU A 141 5.56 -0.64 0.72
C GLU A 141 6.83 0.03 1.26
N LEU A 142 6.80 0.56 2.48
CA LEU A 142 7.96 1.20 3.11
C LEU A 142 9.13 0.24 3.28
N ALA A 143 8.87 -0.98 3.75
CA ALA A 143 9.90 -2.00 3.95
C ALA A 143 10.63 -2.39 2.65
N ARG A 144 10.02 -2.12 1.49
CA ARG A 144 10.52 -2.43 0.14
C ARG A 144 10.87 -1.21 -0.69
N SER A 145 10.76 0.00 -0.12
CA SER A 145 10.89 1.23 -0.90
C SER A 145 12.33 1.46 -1.36
N ALA A 146 13.32 1.01 -0.58
CA ALA A 146 14.73 1.24 -0.89
C ALA A 146 15.11 0.71 -2.30
N PRO A 147 15.83 1.50 -3.10
CA PRO A 147 16.47 2.79 -2.79
C PRO A 147 15.57 4.04 -2.88
N LEU A 148 14.29 3.91 -3.22
CA LEU A 148 13.35 5.04 -3.23
C LEU A 148 13.03 5.49 -1.80
N GLU A 149 12.83 6.79 -1.65
CA GLU A 149 12.43 7.42 -0.40
C GLU A 149 10.95 7.78 -0.44
N ARG A 150 10.22 7.39 0.59
CA ARG A 150 8.80 7.73 0.74
C ARG A 150 8.67 9.14 1.32
N ILE A 151 8.29 10.09 0.49
CA ILE A 151 8.09 11.49 0.89
C ILE A 151 6.72 11.77 1.53
N LEU A 152 5.72 10.91 1.27
CA LEU A 152 4.36 11.00 1.80
C LEU A 152 3.73 9.59 1.81
N PRO A 153 3.16 9.12 2.94
CA PRO A 153 3.22 9.71 4.27
C PRO A 153 4.62 9.60 4.91
N ALA A 154 5.03 10.62 5.66
CA ALA A 154 6.26 10.69 6.42
C ALA A 154 6.04 11.53 7.70
N PRO A 155 6.92 11.45 8.73
CA PRO A 155 6.68 12.07 10.04
C PRO A 155 6.37 13.58 10.02
N ASN A 156 6.87 14.29 9.00
CA ASN A 156 6.70 15.72 8.82
C ASN A 156 5.81 16.10 7.63
N SER A 157 5.29 15.12 6.87
CA SER A 157 4.55 15.36 5.63
C SER A 157 3.11 15.83 5.88
N TYR A 158 2.62 15.82 7.12
CA TYR A 158 1.28 16.29 7.49
C TYR A 158 1.03 17.74 7.07
N ARG A 159 2.10 18.56 6.99
CA ARG A 159 2.07 19.94 6.49
C ARG A 159 1.50 20.06 5.08
N TYR A 160 1.65 19.01 4.26
CA TYR A 160 1.17 19.00 2.89
C TYR A 160 -0.31 18.61 2.78
N LEU A 161 -0.93 18.09 3.85
CA LEU A 161 -2.33 17.68 3.82
C LEU A 161 -3.28 18.87 3.62
N GLY A 162 -2.87 20.08 4.02
CA GLY A 162 -3.61 21.32 3.80
C GLY A 162 -3.74 21.72 2.33
N PHE A 163 -2.94 21.16 1.43
CA PHE A 163 -3.05 21.40 -0.02
C PHE A 163 -4.09 20.49 -0.71
N THR A 164 -4.69 19.55 0.02
CA THR A 164 -5.78 18.73 -0.52
C THR A 164 -7.11 19.50 -0.47
N GLU A 165 -7.90 19.46 -1.55
CA GLU A 165 -9.19 20.16 -1.64
C GLU A 165 -10.17 19.74 -0.52
N HIS A 166 -10.11 18.47 -0.10
CA HIS A 166 -10.98 17.88 0.91
C HIS A 166 -10.18 16.95 1.83
N PRO A 167 -10.46 16.92 3.14
CA PRO A 167 -9.87 15.94 4.05
C PRO A 167 -10.13 14.51 3.56
N ARG A 168 -9.06 13.72 3.48
CA ARG A 168 -9.14 12.29 3.13
C ARG A 168 -8.85 11.45 4.36
N TYR A 169 -9.72 10.49 4.62
CA TYR A 169 -9.62 9.61 5.80
C TYR A 169 -8.25 8.95 5.92
N TYR A 170 -7.80 8.26 4.86
CA TYR A 170 -6.52 7.56 4.87
C TYR A 170 -5.33 8.50 5.08
N ASN A 171 -5.39 9.76 4.63
CA ASN A 171 -4.32 10.71 4.90
C ASN A 171 -4.20 11.01 6.40
N ARG A 172 -5.33 11.16 7.11
CA ARG A 172 -5.36 11.36 8.57
C ARG A 172 -4.95 10.09 9.32
N LEU A 173 -5.38 8.91 8.86
CA LEU A 173 -4.96 7.62 9.42
C LEU A 173 -3.44 7.44 9.33
N LEU A 174 -2.87 7.72 8.16
CA LEU A 174 -1.44 7.58 7.91
C LEU A 174 -0.60 8.66 8.62
N ASP A 175 -1.11 9.89 8.74
CA ASP A 175 -0.47 10.92 9.58
C ASP A 175 -0.42 10.48 11.05
N ALA A 176 -1.54 10.03 11.61
CA ALA A 176 -1.59 9.51 12.97
C ALA A 176 -0.63 8.33 13.17
N TRP A 177 -0.57 7.42 12.20
CA TRP A 177 0.32 6.27 12.24
C TRP A 177 1.80 6.68 12.21
N GLU A 178 2.21 7.56 11.29
CA GLU A 178 3.58 8.07 11.22
C GLU A 178 3.93 8.89 12.46
N HIS A 179 3.00 9.68 12.99
CA HIS A 179 3.19 10.44 14.22
C HIS A 179 3.49 9.52 15.41
N ARG A 180 2.76 8.40 15.52
CA ARG A 180 2.91 7.46 16.64
C ARG A 180 4.11 6.53 16.51
N TYR A 181 4.32 5.93 15.33
CA TYR A 181 5.23 4.79 15.18
C TYR A 181 6.49 5.08 14.37
N SER A 182 6.69 6.27 13.81
CA SER A 182 7.88 6.51 12.98
C SER A 182 9.21 6.35 13.73
N GLN A 183 9.26 6.76 15.00
CA GLN A 183 10.45 6.62 15.87
C GLN A 183 10.52 5.27 16.59
N ASN A 184 9.44 4.48 16.56
CA ASN A 184 9.39 3.14 17.13
C ASN A 184 8.61 2.18 16.22
N ARG A 185 9.10 1.99 15.00
CA ARG A 185 8.37 1.25 13.97
C ARG A 185 8.07 -0.19 14.38
N SER A 186 8.96 -0.78 15.17
CA SER A 186 8.84 -2.16 15.65
C SER A 186 7.55 -2.41 16.44
N GLU A 187 7.08 -1.42 17.22
CA GLU A 187 5.84 -1.53 17.99
C GLU A 187 4.60 -1.50 17.09
N GLY A 188 4.58 -0.60 16.09
CA GLY A 188 3.52 -0.55 15.10
C GLY A 188 3.43 -1.85 14.28
N ILE A 189 4.58 -2.40 13.88
CA ILE A 189 4.65 -3.69 13.18
C ILE A 189 4.13 -4.81 14.07
N ALA A 190 4.54 -4.88 15.35
CA ALA A 190 4.06 -5.90 16.28
C ALA A 190 2.53 -5.83 16.49
N LEU A 191 1.96 -4.62 16.56
CA LEU A 191 0.52 -4.42 16.61
C LEU A 191 -0.16 -4.98 15.36
N LEU A 192 0.31 -4.64 14.16
CA LEU A 192 -0.26 -5.15 12.91
C LEU A 192 -0.13 -6.68 12.80
N GLN A 193 0.99 -7.25 13.24
CA GLN A 193 1.18 -8.70 13.29
C GLN A 193 0.12 -9.37 14.18
N SER A 194 -0.14 -8.85 15.38
CA SER A 194 -1.17 -9.37 16.29
C SER A 194 -2.60 -9.30 15.69
N LEU A 195 -2.88 -8.28 14.89
CA LEU A 195 -4.13 -8.12 14.16
C LEU A 195 -4.21 -9.10 12.98
N CYS A 196 -3.07 -9.39 12.36
CA CYS A 196 -2.96 -10.35 11.26
C CYS A 196 -3.15 -11.80 11.73
N GLU A 197 -2.59 -12.17 12.88
CA GLU A 197 -2.80 -13.48 13.50
C GLU A 197 -4.30 -13.75 13.78
N ARG A 198 -5.03 -12.71 14.19
CA ARG A 198 -6.50 -12.74 14.36
C ARG A 198 -7.28 -12.59 13.06
N LYS A 199 -6.61 -12.54 11.90
CA LYS A 199 -7.18 -12.41 10.56
C LYS A 199 -8.06 -11.17 10.37
N VAL A 200 -7.82 -10.09 11.12
CA VAL A 200 -8.62 -8.86 11.06
C VAL A 200 -8.61 -8.25 9.65
N HIS A 201 -7.43 -8.17 9.03
CA HIS A 201 -7.24 -7.70 7.65
C HIS A 201 -8.05 -8.48 6.59
N LEU A 202 -8.40 -9.75 6.87
CA LEU A 202 -9.18 -10.61 5.96
C LEU A 202 -10.70 -10.50 6.17
N GLN A 203 -11.15 -9.76 7.18
CA GLN A 203 -12.56 -9.49 7.41
C GLN A 203 -13.02 -8.42 6.41
N VAL A 204 -13.90 -8.80 5.49
CA VAL A 204 -14.43 -7.91 4.45
C VAL A 204 -15.96 -7.89 4.49
N PRO A 205 -16.61 -6.80 4.06
CA PRO A 205 -18.05 -6.73 4.00
C PRO A 205 -18.65 -7.83 3.11
N PRO A 206 -19.82 -8.40 3.43
CA PRO A 206 -20.45 -9.45 2.62
C PRO A 206 -20.74 -9.03 1.17
N SER A 207 -20.98 -7.74 0.93
CA SER A 207 -21.16 -7.16 -0.41
C SER A 207 -19.92 -7.30 -1.29
N THR A 208 -18.72 -7.34 -0.70
CA THR A 208 -17.46 -7.57 -1.41
C THR A 208 -17.34 -9.03 -1.86
N LEU A 209 -17.77 -9.99 -1.03
CA LEU A 209 -17.70 -11.42 -1.35
C LEU A 209 -18.55 -11.80 -2.57
N LYS A 210 -19.72 -11.17 -2.74
CA LYS A 210 -20.60 -11.38 -3.91
C LYS A 210 -19.98 -10.95 -5.24
N LYS A 211 -19.05 -9.97 -5.24
CA LYS A 211 -18.29 -9.58 -6.44
C LYS A 211 -17.17 -10.57 -6.77
N VAL A 212 -16.61 -11.23 -5.75
CA VAL A 212 -15.54 -12.22 -5.93
C VAL A 212 -16.10 -13.54 -6.47
N SER A 213 -17.29 -13.96 -6.03
CA SER A 213 -17.92 -15.21 -6.49
C SER A 213 -18.51 -15.15 -7.90
N ALA A 214 -18.81 -13.96 -8.44
CA ALA A 214 -19.20 -13.79 -9.85
C ALA A 214 -18.06 -14.07 -10.84
N VAL A 215 -16.81 -14.13 -10.35
CA VAL A 215 -15.62 -14.55 -11.10
C VAL A 215 -15.17 -15.89 -10.51
N GLY A 216 -15.90 -16.96 -10.86
CA GLY A 216 -15.92 -18.28 -10.19
C GLY A 216 -14.58 -18.78 -9.62
N HIS A 217 -14.33 -18.47 -8.35
CA HIS A 217 -13.24 -19.05 -7.57
C HIS A 217 -13.71 -19.26 -6.12
N ASN A 218 -13.58 -20.49 -5.64
CA ASN A 218 -13.79 -20.84 -4.24
C ASN A 218 -12.75 -20.13 -3.36
N PRO A 219 -13.12 -19.67 -2.15
CA PRO A 219 -12.18 -19.05 -1.23
C PRO A 219 -11.10 -20.05 -0.82
N SER A 220 -9.83 -19.67 -1.01
CA SER A 220 -8.68 -20.45 -0.57
C SER A 220 -8.67 -20.61 0.95
N PRO A 221 -8.44 -21.83 1.49
CA PRO A 221 -8.09 -21.99 2.89
C PRO A 221 -6.65 -21.52 3.09
N THR A 222 -6.45 -20.32 3.64
CA THR A 222 -5.11 -19.83 4.02
C THR A 222 -4.72 -20.38 5.40
N LEU A 223 -3.75 -21.31 5.39
CA LEU A 223 -2.89 -21.65 6.52
C LEU A 223 -1.78 -20.61 6.59
N PHE A 224 -1.52 -20.04 7.77
CA PHE A 224 -0.30 -19.27 8.03
C PHE A 224 0.38 -19.85 9.27
N HIS A 225 1.66 -20.20 9.08
CA HIS A 225 2.64 -20.39 10.14
C HIS A 225 3.48 -19.12 10.30
N THR A 226 4.01 -18.98 11.50
CA THR A 226 4.68 -17.86 12.15
C THR A 226 5.80 -17.21 11.32
N LEU A 227 5.75 -15.90 11.10
CA LEU A 227 6.86 -15.10 10.56
C LEU A 227 7.88 -14.80 11.67
N SER A 228 8.85 -15.70 11.83
CA SER A 228 10.08 -15.42 12.57
C SER A 228 11.01 -14.52 11.73
N GLY A 229 10.88 -13.21 11.91
CA GLY A 229 12.03 -12.30 11.92
C GLY A 229 12.76 -11.97 10.60
N LYS A 230 12.29 -12.37 9.43
CA LYS A 230 12.87 -11.90 8.15
C LYS A 230 11.79 -11.64 7.12
N TYR A 231 11.55 -10.35 6.88
CA TYR A 231 10.68 -9.78 5.84
C TYR A 231 9.19 -10.16 5.98
N LEU A 232 8.36 -9.13 6.14
CA LEU A 232 6.92 -9.26 5.89
C LEU A 232 6.79 -9.44 4.36
N VAL A 233 6.93 -10.69 3.93
CA VAL A 233 6.64 -11.06 2.54
C VAL A 233 5.21 -11.57 2.54
N LEU A 234 4.27 -10.69 2.21
CA LEU A 234 3.10 -11.12 1.49
C LEU A 234 3.58 -11.58 0.11
N MET A 235 3.88 -12.88 0.00
CA MET A 235 3.74 -13.63 -1.26
C MET A 235 2.28 -14.07 -1.34
#